data_AF-A0A4Q3SBX4-F1
#
_entry.id   AF-A0A4Q3SBX4-F1
#
_cell.length_a   1.000
_cell.length_b   1.000
_cell.length_c   1.000
_cell.angle_alpha   90.00
_cell.angle_beta   90.00
_cell.angle_gamma   90.00
#
_symmetry.space_group_name_H-M   'P 1'
#
loop_
_entity.id
_entity.type
_entity.pdbx_description
1 polymer ?
#
loop_
_entity_poly.entity_id
_entity_poly.type
_entity_poly.pdbx_seq_one_letter_code
_entity_poly.pdbx_strand_id
1 'polypeptide(L)'
;AYRLEMGVRIKTKRGGSLYDFWGDKIAKALNEAARGHKDPTLVNCASQEYFGAVDVKALNIPMVTTKFFEEKDGSSKIISFYAKKARGLMARYVIDNRIERAEDLRAFDVAGYSFQKSASSDTEWVFSRPQPPPPSAAKKAKVGSAWLARSEVGAETDVVPL
;
A
#
# COMPACT_ATOMS: atom_id res chain seq x y z
N ALA A 1 16.23 10.96 17.46
CA ALA A 1 15.62 10.61 16.16
C ALA A 1 16.70 10.62 15.08
N TYR A 2 16.60 9.78 14.05
CA TYR A 2 17.53 9.78 12.90
C TYR A 2 16.76 10.01 11.58
N ARG A 3 17.45 10.49 10.54
CA ARG A 3 16.93 10.58 9.17
C ARG A 3 18.04 10.17 8.20
N LEU A 4 17.96 8.93 7.72
CA LEU A 4 18.93 8.34 6.80
C LEU A 4 18.16 7.44 5.82
N GLU A 5 17.66 8.04 4.76
CA GLU A 5 16.90 7.34 3.72
C GLU A 5 17.84 6.46 2.88
N MET A 6 17.33 5.35 2.34
CA MET A 6 18.16 4.36 1.64
C MET A 6 18.82 4.93 0.37
N GLY A 7 18.16 5.89 -0.28
CA GLY A 7 18.70 6.60 -1.44
C GLY A 7 19.87 7.55 -1.17
N VAL A 8 20.25 7.79 0.10
CA VAL A 8 21.35 8.71 0.43
C VAL A 8 22.69 8.15 -0.06
N ARG A 9 23.40 8.95 -0.85
CA ARG A 9 24.80 8.69 -1.20
C ARG A 9 25.69 9.07 -0.03
N ILE A 10 26.34 8.09 0.56
CA ILE A 10 27.26 8.25 1.67
C ILE A 10 28.44 7.30 1.50
N LYS A 11 29.65 7.85 1.55
CA LYS A 11 30.87 7.05 1.46
C LYS A 11 31.10 6.33 2.79
N THR A 12 31.20 5.01 2.71
CA THR A 12 31.54 4.15 3.84
C THR A 12 32.78 3.33 3.50
N LYS A 13 33.31 2.56 4.46
CA LYS A 13 34.36 1.57 4.18
C LYS A 13 33.94 0.47 3.20
N ARG A 14 32.63 0.35 2.91
CA ARG A 14 32.02 -0.73 2.13
C ARG A 14 31.45 -0.25 0.78
N GLY A 15 31.57 1.03 0.45
CA GLY A 15 31.10 1.58 -0.84
C GLY A 15 30.60 3.02 -0.75
N GLY A 16 29.94 3.49 -1.82
CA GLY A 16 29.49 4.87 -1.99
C GLY A 16 28.03 5.12 -1.62
N SER A 17 27.31 4.08 -1.23
CA SER A 17 25.89 4.12 -0.91
C SER A 17 25.52 3.19 0.25
N LEU A 18 24.30 3.34 0.77
CA LEU A 18 23.76 2.43 1.77
C LEU A 18 23.48 1.04 1.21
N TYR A 19 23.17 0.92 -0.08
CA TYR A 19 23.06 -0.36 -0.78
C TYR A 19 24.37 -1.15 -0.67
N ASP A 20 25.50 -0.51 -0.98
CA ASP A 20 26.84 -1.14 -0.86
C ASP A 20 27.16 -1.50 0.59
N PHE A 21 26.80 -0.62 1.53
CA PHE A 21 27.06 -0.83 2.96
C PHE A 21 26.36 -2.09 3.50
N TRP A 22 25.10 -2.28 3.10
CA TRP A 22 24.29 -3.42 3.54
C TRP A 22 24.67 -4.71 2.81
N GLY A 23 24.96 -4.66 1.51
CA GLY A 23 25.31 -5.84 0.72
C GLY A 23 24.29 -6.96 0.91
N ASP A 24 24.77 -8.16 1.24
CA ASP A 24 23.92 -9.35 1.45
C ASP A 24 23.26 -9.44 2.83
N LYS A 25 23.55 -8.53 3.77
CA LYS A 25 23.14 -8.66 5.17
C LYS A 25 21.63 -8.71 5.35
N ILE A 26 20.90 -7.87 4.62
CA ILE A 26 19.44 -7.80 4.74
C ILE A 26 18.83 -9.09 4.20
N ALA A 27 19.28 -9.59 3.04
CA ALA A 27 18.81 -10.86 2.48
C ALA A 27 19.09 -12.05 3.42
N LYS A 28 20.29 -12.12 4.01
CA LYS A 28 20.64 -13.15 5.01
C LYS A 28 19.73 -13.07 6.25
N ALA A 29 19.43 -11.88 6.74
CA ALA A 29 18.52 -11.70 7.87
C ALA A 29 17.08 -12.10 7.52
N LEU A 30 16.62 -11.86 6.30
CA LEU A 30 15.30 -12.32 5.83
C LEU A 30 15.25 -13.85 5.71
N ASN A 31 16.29 -14.47 5.16
CA ASN A 31 16.40 -15.94 5.11
C ASN A 31 16.38 -16.55 6.52
N GLU A 32 17.08 -15.94 7.47
CA GLU A 32 17.07 -16.32 8.88
C GLU A 32 15.65 -16.26 9.47
N ALA A 33 14.98 -15.13 9.30
CA ALA A 33 13.65 -14.89 9.86
C ALA A 33 12.59 -15.86 9.30
N ALA A 34 12.76 -16.30 8.05
CA ALA A 34 11.85 -17.26 7.43
C ALA A 34 12.03 -18.71 7.91
N ARG A 35 13.13 -19.03 8.63
CA ARG A 35 13.37 -20.40 9.08
C ARG A 35 12.32 -20.86 10.09
N GLY A 36 11.83 -22.08 9.90
CA GLY A 36 10.80 -22.68 10.77
C GLY A 36 9.36 -22.25 10.45
N HIS A 37 9.16 -21.31 9.54
CA HIS A 37 7.82 -20.99 9.03
C HIS A 37 7.32 -22.10 8.10
N LYS A 38 6.03 -22.45 8.21
CA LYS A 38 5.38 -23.40 7.29
C LYS A 38 5.31 -22.84 5.86
N ASP A 39 5.04 -21.55 5.74
CA ASP A 39 5.14 -20.80 4.49
C ASP A 39 6.26 -19.74 4.65
N PRO A 40 7.43 -19.92 4.01
CA PRO A 40 8.55 -18.99 4.12
C PRO A 40 8.47 -17.81 3.13
N THR A 41 7.35 -17.64 2.42
CA THR A 41 7.23 -16.63 1.37
C THR A 41 7.37 -15.21 1.90
N LEU A 42 8.33 -14.47 1.36
CA LEU A 42 8.47 -13.05 1.60
C LEU A 42 7.43 -12.26 0.78
N VAL A 43 6.52 -11.59 1.46
CA VAL A 43 5.58 -10.66 0.84
C VAL A 43 6.19 -9.26 0.84
N ASN A 44 6.71 -8.84 -0.31
CA ASN A 44 7.32 -7.53 -0.47
C ASN A 44 6.26 -6.43 -0.62
N CYS A 45 6.06 -5.69 0.48
CA CYS A 45 5.28 -4.45 0.53
C CYS A 45 6.17 -3.20 0.64
N ALA A 46 7.48 -3.29 0.47
CA ALA A 46 8.38 -2.14 0.60
C ALA A 46 8.32 -1.23 -0.64
N SER A 47 8.82 0.00 -0.52
CA SER A 47 9.12 0.80 -1.71
C SER A 47 10.37 0.25 -2.40
N GLN A 48 10.53 0.57 -3.69
CA GLN A 48 11.72 0.18 -4.45
C GLN A 48 13.01 0.74 -3.85
N GLU A 49 12.96 1.93 -3.27
CA GLU A 49 14.12 2.54 -2.59
C GLU A 49 14.63 1.67 -1.43
N TYR A 50 13.74 1.09 -0.63
CA TYR A 50 14.14 0.25 0.50
C TYR A 50 14.39 -1.20 0.08
N PHE A 51 13.55 -1.74 -0.81
CA PHE A 51 13.73 -3.11 -1.29
C PHE A 51 15.01 -3.28 -2.11
N GLY A 52 15.49 -2.22 -2.78
CA GLY A 52 16.75 -2.25 -3.51
C GLY A 52 17.99 -2.55 -2.65
N ALA A 53 17.88 -2.43 -1.31
CA ALA A 53 18.94 -2.84 -0.38
C ALA A 53 18.95 -4.34 -0.06
N VAL A 54 17.95 -5.09 -0.53
CA VAL A 54 17.92 -6.55 -0.43
C VAL A 54 18.66 -7.12 -1.63
N ASP A 55 19.76 -7.82 -1.37
CA ASP A 55 20.43 -8.61 -2.41
C ASP A 55 19.57 -9.83 -2.78
N VAL A 56 18.80 -9.69 -3.86
CA VAL A 56 17.90 -10.74 -4.37
C VAL A 56 18.67 -12.03 -4.72
N LYS A 57 19.95 -11.96 -5.09
CA LYS A 57 20.75 -13.15 -5.38
C LYS A 57 21.09 -13.95 -4.12
N ALA A 58 21.14 -13.27 -2.98
CA ALA A 58 21.38 -13.89 -1.67
C ALA A 58 20.08 -14.29 -0.96
N LEU A 59 18.90 -13.99 -1.53
CA LEU A 59 17.60 -14.35 -0.98
C LEU A 59 17.21 -15.76 -1.44
N ASN A 60 17.05 -16.68 -0.49
CA ASN A 60 16.83 -18.11 -0.75
C ASN A 60 15.43 -18.58 -0.34
N ILE A 61 14.46 -17.66 -0.33
CA ILE A 61 13.07 -17.90 0.02
C ILE A 61 12.16 -17.41 -1.12
N PRO A 62 10.97 -18.00 -1.30
CA PRO A 62 9.99 -17.51 -2.27
C PRO A 62 9.64 -16.05 -1.96
N MET A 63 9.32 -15.28 -2.99
CA MET A 63 8.95 -13.89 -2.82
C MET A 63 7.87 -13.48 -3.80
N VAL A 64 6.92 -12.69 -3.30
CA VAL A 64 5.92 -12.01 -4.13
C VAL A 64 5.95 -10.51 -3.84
N THR A 65 5.84 -9.69 -4.88
CA THR A 65 5.75 -8.24 -4.73
C THR A 65 4.31 -7.77 -4.89
N THR A 66 3.82 -7.00 -3.93
CA THR A 66 2.48 -6.40 -3.99
C THR A 66 2.52 -5.03 -4.66
N LYS A 67 1.58 -4.78 -5.58
CA LYS A 67 1.38 -3.47 -6.22
C LYS A 67 -0.05 -3.00 -6.01
N PHE A 68 -0.20 -1.70 -5.71
CA PHE A 68 -1.49 -1.08 -5.41
C PHE A 68 -1.77 0.02 -6.43
N PHE A 69 -2.81 -0.19 -7.22
CA PHE A 69 -3.22 0.72 -8.30
C PHE A 69 -4.53 1.43 -7.96
N GLU A 70 -4.66 2.63 -8.48
CA GLU A 70 -5.90 3.39 -8.51
C GLU A 70 -6.44 3.39 -9.93
N GLU A 71 -7.73 3.12 -10.07
CA GLU A 71 -8.43 3.08 -11.34
C GLU A 71 -9.23 4.36 -11.56
N LYS A 72 -9.00 5.00 -12.70
CA LYS A 72 -9.75 6.18 -13.12
C LYS A 72 -9.80 6.27 -14.63
N ASP A 73 -11.00 6.50 -15.17
CA ASP A 73 -11.25 6.70 -16.60
C ASP A 73 -10.65 5.59 -17.48
N GLY A 74 -10.79 4.32 -17.04
CA GLY A 74 -10.23 3.14 -17.73
C GLY A 74 -8.71 2.99 -17.61
N SER A 75 -8.03 3.86 -16.86
CA SER A 75 -6.58 3.78 -16.62
C SER A 75 -6.25 3.33 -15.20
N SER A 76 -5.24 2.46 -15.06
CA SER A 76 -4.68 2.04 -13.77
C SER A 76 -3.35 2.73 -13.52
N LYS A 77 -3.22 3.43 -12.40
CA LYS A 77 -1.97 4.13 -12.03
C LYS A 77 -1.62 3.95 -10.55
N ILE A 78 -0.34 3.83 -10.26
CA ILE A 78 0.16 3.88 -8.89
C ILE A 78 0.21 5.34 -8.45
N ILE A 79 -0.54 5.69 -7.41
CA ILE A 79 -0.46 6.99 -6.75
C ILE A 79 0.28 6.80 -5.43
N SER A 80 1.51 7.34 -5.33
CA SER A 80 2.47 7.05 -4.25
C SER A 80 1.90 7.22 -2.83
N PHE A 81 1.07 8.23 -2.60
CA PHE A 81 0.41 8.45 -1.31
C PHE A 81 -0.49 7.27 -0.93
N TYR A 82 -1.33 6.81 -1.86
CA TYR A 82 -2.22 5.68 -1.62
C TYR A 82 -1.48 4.35 -1.57
N ALA A 83 -0.50 4.14 -2.45
CA ALA A 83 0.33 2.94 -2.41
C ALA A 83 1.07 2.79 -1.07
N LYS A 84 1.60 3.88 -0.51
CA LYS A 84 2.21 3.87 0.84
C LYS A 84 1.20 3.47 1.91
N LYS A 85 -0.02 4.02 1.86
CA LYS A 85 -1.09 3.67 2.80
C LYS A 85 -1.52 2.20 2.64
N ALA A 86 -1.70 1.73 1.41
CA ALA A 86 -2.14 0.39 1.09
C ALA A 86 -1.15 -0.68 1.56
N ARG A 87 0.16 -0.44 1.42
CA ARG A 87 1.21 -1.31 1.99
C ARG A 87 1.07 -1.46 3.51
N GLY A 88 0.81 -0.35 4.22
CA GLY A 88 0.55 -0.40 5.66
C GLY A 88 -0.74 -1.13 6.01
N LEU A 89 -1.80 -0.96 5.21
CA LEU A 89 -3.07 -1.69 5.37
C LEU A 89 -2.89 -3.19 5.14
N MET A 90 -2.11 -3.61 4.14
CA MET A 90 -1.78 -5.01 3.90
C MET A 90 -1.02 -5.61 5.09
N ALA A 91 0.02 -4.93 5.59
CA ALA A 91 0.75 -5.39 6.77
C ALA A 91 -0.17 -5.51 8.00
N ARG A 92 -1.07 -4.53 8.20
CA ARG A 92 -2.06 -4.57 9.27
C ARG A 92 -3.04 -5.74 9.10
N TYR A 93 -3.51 -5.99 7.89
CA TYR A 93 -4.43 -7.07 7.55
C TYR A 93 -3.83 -8.44 7.84
N VAL A 94 -2.56 -8.66 7.50
CA VAL A 94 -1.80 -9.88 7.87
C VAL A 94 -1.83 -10.10 9.38
N ILE A 95 -1.51 -9.05 10.15
CA ILE A 95 -1.40 -9.12 11.61
C ILE A 95 -2.75 -9.37 12.26
N ASP A 96 -3.78 -8.60 11.88
CA ASP A 96 -5.11 -8.65 12.50
C ASP A 96 -5.80 -9.99 12.24
N ASN A 97 -5.64 -10.53 11.04
CA ASN A 97 -6.26 -11.80 10.64
C ASN A 97 -5.38 -13.02 10.90
N ARG A 98 -4.18 -12.83 11.48
CA ARG A 98 -3.21 -13.90 11.77
C ARG A 98 -2.94 -14.78 10.53
N ILE A 99 -2.72 -14.14 9.39
CA ILE A 99 -2.49 -14.84 8.13
C ILE A 99 -1.14 -15.55 8.17
N GLU A 100 -1.15 -16.86 7.95
CA GLU A 100 0.06 -17.71 7.96
C GLU A 100 0.51 -18.16 6.57
N ARG A 101 -0.31 -18.00 5.53
CA ARG A 101 0.04 -18.35 4.14
C ARG A 101 -0.03 -17.14 3.24
N ALA A 102 0.97 -16.95 2.40
CA ALA A 102 1.03 -15.81 1.49
C ALA A 102 -0.18 -15.80 0.55
N GLU A 103 -0.58 -16.95 0.03
CA GLU A 103 -1.73 -17.09 -0.90
C GLU A 103 -3.04 -16.53 -0.34
N ASP A 104 -3.24 -16.60 0.99
CA ASP A 104 -4.45 -16.08 1.63
C ASP A 104 -4.54 -14.53 1.53
N LEU A 105 -3.43 -13.84 1.25
CA LEU A 105 -3.43 -12.39 1.04
C LEU A 105 -4.07 -11.95 -0.27
N ARG A 106 -4.34 -12.88 -1.20
CA ARG A 106 -5.15 -12.57 -2.40
C ARG A 106 -6.59 -12.20 -2.01
N ALA A 107 -7.04 -12.54 -0.81
CA ALA A 107 -8.33 -12.12 -0.25
C ALA A 107 -8.34 -10.70 0.34
N PHE A 108 -7.22 -9.97 0.32
CA PHE A 108 -7.16 -8.60 0.82
C PHE A 108 -8.15 -7.68 0.10
N ASP A 109 -9.10 -7.13 0.88
CA ASP A 109 -10.24 -6.34 0.41
C ASP A 109 -10.38 -4.96 1.10
N VAL A 110 -9.34 -4.54 1.82
CA VAL A 110 -9.40 -3.34 2.68
C VAL A 110 -9.40 -2.06 1.86
N ALA A 111 -10.23 -1.08 2.26
CA ALA A 111 -10.30 0.26 1.66
C ALA A 111 -10.60 0.26 0.14
N GLY A 112 -11.36 -0.74 -0.30
CA GLY A 112 -11.84 -0.90 -1.68
C GLY A 112 -10.84 -1.54 -2.63
N TYR A 113 -9.66 -1.96 -2.15
CA TYR A 113 -8.73 -2.75 -2.97
C TYR A 113 -9.28 -4.15 -3.20
N SER A 114 -8.95 -4.74 -4.34
CA SER A 114 -9.25 -6.13 -4.66
C SER A 114 -8.16 -6.72 -5.55
N PHE A 115 -7.91 -8.01 -5.42
CA PHE A 115 -6.89 -8.72 -6.21
C PHE A 115 -7.29 -8.82 -7.69
N GLN A 116 -6.35 -8.45 -8.56
CA GLN A 116 -6.54 -8.42 -10.01
C GLN A 116 -5.83 -9.61 -10.66
N LYS A 117 -6.55 -10.73 -10.80
CA LYS A 117 -5.98 -11.98 -11.34
C LYS A 117 -5.34 -11.81 -12.72
N SER A 118 -5.97 -11.07 -13.62
CA SER A 118 -5.48 -10.85 -14.99
C SER A 118 -4.24 -9.96 -15.07
N ALA A 119 -4.02 -9.12 -14.05
CA ALA A 119 -2.86 -8.24 -13.97
C ALA A 119 -1.74 -8.81 -13.06
N SER A 120 -1.98 -9.96 -12.43
CA SER A 120 -1.05 -10.59 -11.50
C SER A 120 -0.31 -11.76 -12.15
N SER A 121 0.86 -12.08 -11.58
CA SER A 121 1.69 -13.24 -11.90
C SER A 121 2.08 -13.98 -10.62
N ASP A 122 2.88 -15.03 -10.75
CA ASP A 122 3.38 -15.80 -9.60
C ASP A 122 4.30 -14.98 -8.68
N THR A 123 4.96 -13.94 -9.21
CA THR A 123 5.93 -13.11 -8.47
C THR A 123 5.44 -11.68 -8.21
N GLU A 124 4.29 -11.32 -8.78
CA GLU A 124 3.72 -9.98 -8.65
C GLU A 124 2.20 -10.02 -8.50
N TRP A 125 1.69 -9.51 -7.38
CA TRP A 125 0.26 -9.43 -7.11
C TRP A 125 -0.22 -7.99 -7.20
N VAL A 126 -1.18 -7.78 -8.10
CA VAL A 126 -1.80 -6.49 -8.34
C VAL A 126 -3.10 -6.42 -7.56
N PHE A 127 -3.24 -5.35 -6.78
CA PHE A 127 -4.48 -4.96 -6.13
C PHE A 127 -4.89 -3.59 -6.68
N SER A 128 -6.16 -3.44 -7.06
CA SER A 128 -6.68 -2.16 -7.56
C SER A 128 -7.96 -1.76 -6.86
N ARG A 129 -8.25 -0.46 -6.90
CA ARG A 129 -9.51 0.13 -6.45
C ARG A 129 -9.90 1.33 -7.31
N PRO A 130 -11.18 1.74 -7.33
CA PRO A 130 -11.57 3.02 -7.88
C PRO A 130 -10.86 4.19 -7.18
N GLN A 131 -10.29 5.11 -7.96
CA GLN A 131 -9.59 6.27 -7.42
C GLN A 131 -10.58 7.15 -6.64
N PRO A 132 -10.33 7.41 -5.33
CA PRO A 132 -11.19 8.30 -4.58
C PRO A 132 -11.11 9.73 -5.13
N PRO A 133 -12.17 10.53 -5.01
CA PRO A 133 -12.17 11.92 -5.46
C PRO A 133 -11.04 12.69 -4.76
N PRO A 134 -10.45 13.70 -5.42
CA PRO A 134 -9.40 14.50 -4.82
C PRO A 134 -9.93 15.17 -3.52
N PRO A 135 -9.08 15.40 -2.51
CA PRO A 135 -9.51 15.96 -1.23
C PRO A 135 -10.27 17.29 -1.35
N SER A 136 -9.94 18.09 -2.36
CA SER A 136 -10.62 19.35 -2.68
C SER A 136 -12.07 19.15 -3.15
N ALA A 137 -12.33 18.11 -3.96
CA ALA A 137 -13.67 17.77 -4.43
C ALA A 137 -14.52 17.14 -3.30
N ALA A 138 -13.92 16.29 -2.46
CA ALA A 138 -14.60 15.70 -1.31
C ALA A 138 -15.07 16.77 -0.29
N LYS A 139 -14.26 17.82 -0.07
CA LYS A 139 -14.67 18.98 0.75
C LYS A 139 -15.85 19.74 0.14
N LYS A 140 -15.84 19.99 -1.18
CA LYS A 140 -16.95 20.68 -1.87
C LYS A 140 -18.25 19.89 -1.81
N ALA A 141 -18.20 18.57 -2.01
CA ALA A 141 -19.38 17.70 -1.91
C ALA A 141 -19.98 17.73 -0.49
N LYS A 142 -19.14 17.63 0.55
CA LYS A 142 -19.60 17.67 1.95
C LYS A 142 -20.22 19.02 2.33
N VAL A 143 -19.67 20.12 1.81
CA VAL A 143 -20.26 21.46 2.01
C VAL A 143 -21.59 21.57 1.26
N GLY A 144 -21.64 21.20 -0.02
CA GLY A 144 -22.86 21.25 -0.83
C GLY A 144 -24.04 20.46 -0.25
N SER A 145 -23.80 19.23 0.21
CA SER A 145 -24.84 18.43 0.89
C SER A 145 -25.34 19.06 2.19
N ALA A 146 -24.47 19.75 2.94
CA ALA A 146 -24.88 20.45 4.18
C ALA A 146 -25.70 21.72 3.90
N TRP A 147 -25.51 22.38 2.75
CA TRP A 147 -26.35 23.50 2.32
C TRP A 147 -27.73 23.03 1.86
N LEU A 148 -27.81 21.97 1.06
CA LEU A 148 -29.08 21.40 0.57
C LEU A 148 -29.95 20.87 1.71
N ALA A 149 -29.36 20.18 2.69
CA ALA A 149 -30.09 19.69 3.87
C ALA A 149 -30.62 20.82 4.77
N ARG A 150 -30.08 22.05 4.68
CA ARG A 150 -30.59 23.22 5.42
C ARG A 150 -31.70 23.97 4.68
N SER A 151 -31.74 23.90 3.35
CA SER A 151 -32.81 24.53 2.56
C SER A 151 -34.13 23.77 2.60
N GLU A 152 -34.10 22.45 2.84
CA GLU A 152 -35.32 21.63 2.92
C GLU A 152 -36.07 21.78 4.27
N VAL A 153 -35.40 22.29 5.30
CA VAL A 153 -36.00 22.49 6.64
C VAL A 153 -36.62 23.89 6.80
N GLY A 154 -36.45 24.78 5.80
CA GLY A 154 -36.88 26.19 5.87
C GLY A 154 -38.16 26.55 5.13
N ALA A 155 -38.90 25.57 4.58
CA ALA A 155 -40.07 25.81 3.73
C ALA A 155 -41.38 25.29 4.35
N GLU A 156 -41.62 25.55 5.64
CA GLU A 156 -42.93 25.30 6.26
C GLU A 156 -43.16 26.29 7.41
N THR A 157 -43.61 27.51 7.08
CA THR A 157 -44.32 28.38 8.02
C THR A 157 -45.44 29.10 7.29
N ASP A 158 -46.62 28.49 7.39
CA ASP A 158 -47.94 29.06 7.65
C ASP A 158 -48.35 30.36 6.94
N VAL A 159 -49.19 30.16 5.91
CA VAL A 159 -50.21 31.11 5.49
C VAL A 159 -51.38 31.00 6.48
N VAL A 160 -51.61 32.01 7.30
CA VAL A 160 -52.85 32.15 8.10
C VAL A 160 -53.69 33.27 7.50
N PRO A 161 -54.91 33.01 6.99
CA PRO A 161 -55.79 34.07 6.52
C PRO A 161 -56.62 34.67 7.67
N LEU A 162 -56.68 36.01 7.65
CA LEU A 162 -57.57 36.98 8.31
C LEU A 162 -58.20 36.63 9.67
#